data_AF-A0A4R8RZY6-F1
#
_entry.id   AF-A0A4R8RZY6-F1
#
_cell.length_a   1.000
_cell.length_b   1.000
_cell.length_c   1.000
_cell.angle_alpha   90.00
_cell.angle_beta   90.00
_cell.angle_gamma   90.00
#
_symmetry.space_group_name_H-M   'P 1'
#
loop_
_entity.id
_entity.type
_entity.pdbx_description
1 polymer ?
#
loop_
_entity_poly.entity_id
_entity_poly.type
_entity_poly.pdbx_seq_one_letter_code
_entity_poly.pdbx_strand_id
1 'polypeptide(L)' 'MTAIDPAAIWRALPKDLQTDLRKHKDETLSDDLLRRCGHAVDERDVPVFWRPDPDTAFTRHRLHPDLARYLATH' A
#
# COMPACT_ATOMS: atom_id res chain seq x y z
N MET A 1 10.55 -13.83 5.39
CA MET A 1 9.62 -13.02 4.58
C MET A 1 8.40 -12.77 5.45
N THR A 2 8.20 -11.53 5.90
CA THR A 2 7.07 -11.18 6.76
C THR A 2 5.80 -11.29 5.92
N ALA A 3 4.99 -12.32 6.19
CA ALA A 3 3.68 -12.46 5.56
C ALA A 3 2.81 -11.33 6.09
N ILE A 4 2.48 -10.37 5.22
CA ILE A 4 1.49 -9.35 5.56
C ILE A 4 0.09 -9.96 5.49
N ASP A 5 -0.82 -9.54 6.36
CA ASP A 5 -2.24 -9.87 6.23
C ASP A 5 -2.95 -8.74 5.46
N PRO A 6 -3.20 -8.89 4.15
CA PRO A 6 -3.70 -7.80 3.33
C PRO A 6 -5.13 -7.39 3.72
N ALA A 7 -5.94 -8.31 4.25
CA ALA A 7 -7.30 -8.02 4.69
C ALA A 7 -7.32 -7.18 5.96
N ALA A 8 -6.47 -7.52 6.94
CA ALA A 8 -6.31 -6.77 8.18
C ALA A 8 -5.76 -5.36 7.91
N ILE A 9 -4.72 -5.25 7.08
CA ILE A 9 -4.18 -3.96 6.66
C ILE A 9 -5.27 -3.13 5.99
N TRP A 10 -5.93 -3.68 4.96
CA TRP A 10 -6.94 -2.96 4.20
C TRP A 10 -8.07 -2.43 5.09
N ARG A 11 -8.56 -3.23 6.03
CA ARG A 11 -9.61 -2.84 6.97
C ARG A 11 -9.18 -1.77 7.95
N ALA A 12 -7.91 -1.72 8.32
CA ALA A 12 -7.36 -0.73 9.24
C ALA A 12 -7.13 0.64 8.58
N LEU A 13 -6.94 0.69 7.26
CA LEU A 13 -6.72 1.94 6.52
C LEU A 13 -7.96 2.85 6.51
N PRO A 14 -7.78 4.18 6.53
CA PRO A 14 -8.88 5.13 6.30
C PRO A 14 -9.58 4.92 4.96
N LYS A 15 -10.89 5.15 4.88
CA LYS A 15 -11.69 4.96 3.66
C LYS A 15 -11.22 5.81 2.47
N ASP A 16 -10.78 7.04 2.71
CA ASP A 16 -10.20 7.90 1.66
C ASP A 16 -8.92 7.29 1.09
N LEU A 17 -8.02 6.82 1.96
CA LEU A 17 -6.79 6.17 1.54
C LEU A 17 -7.06 4.86 0.81
N GLN A 18 -8.04 4.07 1.26
CA GLN A 18 -8.50 2.89 0.53
C GLN A 18 -8.98 3.26 -0.89
N THR A 19 -9.75 4.33 -1.02
CA THR A 19 -10.28 4.75 -2.33
C THR A 19 -9.17 5.13 -3.30
N ASP A 20 -8.18 5.90 -2.84
CA ASP A 20 -7.03 6.28 -3.66
C ASP A 20 -6.13 5.08 -3.99
N LEU A 21 -5.82 4.23 -3.00
CA LEU A 21 -5.01 3.03 -3.23
C LEU A 21 -5.65 2.04 -4.21
N ARG A 22 -6.98 1.91 -4.18
CA ARG A 22 -7.72 1.05 -5.11
C ARG A 22 -7.65 1.57 -6.55
N LYS A 23 -7.69 2.89 -6.74
CA LYS A 23 -7.54 3.51 -8.07
C LYS A 23 -6.13 3.30 -8.64
N HIS A 24 -5.11 3.40 -7.79
CA HIS A 24 -3.70 3.30 -8.18
C HIS A 24 -3.06 1.94 -7.88
N LYS A 25 -3.84 0.86 -7.76
CA LYS A 25 -3.35 -0.44 -7.27
C LYS A 25 -2.25 -1.07 -8.13
N ASP A 26 -2.25 -0.76 -9.44
CA ASP A 26 -1.29 -1.26 -10.44
C ASP A 26 -0.22 -0.21 -10.79
N GLU A 27 -0.31 0.98 -10.18
CA GLU A 27 0.53 2.13 -10.45
C GLU A 27 1.59 2.31 -9.36
N THR A 28 2.61 3.11 -9.65
CA THR A 28 3.55 3.55 -8.63
C THR A 28 2.91 4.56 -7.70
N LEU A 29 3.12 4.40 -6.40
CA LEU A 29 2.64 5.32 -5.38
C LEU A 29 3.40 6.64 -5.50
N SER A 30 2.65 7.73 -5.70
CA SER A 30 3.18 9.09 -5.62
C SER A 30 3.67 9.41 -4.20
N ASP A 31 4.59 10.37 -4.07
CA ASP A 31 5.14 10.79 -2.77
C ASP A 31 4.07 11.22 -1.75
N ASP A 32 3.00 11.87 -2.22
CA ASP A 32 1.86 12.23 -1.37
C ASP A 32 1.12 10.99 -0.83
N LEU A 33 0.89 10.00 -1.70
CA LEU A 33 0.24 8.75 -1.32
C LEU A 33 1.13 7.95 -0.36
N LEU A 34 2.44 7.94 -0.60
CA LEU A 34 3.44 7.34 0.30
C LEU A 34 3.45 7.99 1.67
N ARG A 35 3.39 9.34 1.73
CA ARG A 35 3.30 10.06 3.00
C ARG A 35 2.03 9.66 3.77
N ARG A 36 0.89 9.57 3.08
CA ARG A 36 -0.39 9.14 3.69
C ARG A 36 -0.34 7.69 4.15
N CYS A 37 0.30 6.80 3.39
CA CYS A 37 0.52 5.41 3.80
C CYS A 37 1.44 5.31 5.03
N GLY A 38 2.52 6.11 5.08
CA GLY A 38 3.41 6.23 6.24
C GLY A 38 2.66 6.67 7.50
N HIS A 39 1.84 7.72 7.38
CA HIS A 39 1.01 8.17 8.49
C HIS A 39 0.01 7.09 8.95
N ALA A 40 -0.60 6.35 8.02
CA ALA A 40 -1.52 5.27 8.36
C ALA A 40 -0.81 4.10 9.06
N VAL A 41 0.43 3.77 8.67
CA VAL A 41 1.27 2.77 9.34
C VAL A 41 1.52 3.17 10.79
N ASP A 42 1.94 4.41 11.02
CA ASP A 42 2.23 4.93 12.36
C ASP A 42 0.95 4.96 13.24
N GLU A 43 -0.14 5.52 12.72
CA GLU A 43 -1.36 5.74 13.52
C GLU A 43 -2.19 4.48 13.76
N ARG A 44 -2.15 3.52 12.84
CA ARG A 44 -2.97 2.29 12.92
C ARG A 44 -2.15 1.08 13.36
N ASP A 45 -0.86 1.25 13.63
CA ASP A 45 0.08 0.18 13.98
C ASP A 45 0.02 -0.99 12.97
N VAL A 46 -0.09 -0.66 11.68
CA VAL A 46 -0.13 -1.66 10.60
C VAL A 46 1.25 -1.83 9.97
N PRO A 47 1.61 -3.05 9.54
CA PRO A 47 2.90 -3.26 8.89
C PRO A 47 2.99 -2.47 7.57
N VAL A 48 4.21 -2.07 7.22
CA VAL A 48 4.51 -1.43 5.92
C VAL A 48 4.05 -2.33 4.78
N PHE A 49 3.15 -1.82 3.95
CA PHE A 49 2.45 -2.56 2.89
C PHE A 49 2.80 -2.06 1.47
N TRP A 50 3.93 -1.37 1.33
CA TRP A 50 4.52 -0.98 0.05
C TRP A 50 5.99 -1.37 0.01
N ARG A 51 6.55 -1.45 -1.20
CA ARG A 51 7.96 -1.79 -1.42
C ARG A 51 8.54 -0.97 -2.57
N PRO A 52 9.87 -0.78 -2.61
CA PRO A 52 10.53 -0.20 -3.78
C PRO A 52 10.19 -1.00 -5.03
N ASP A 53 9.92 -0.29 -6.11
CA ASP A 53 9.65 -0.89 -7.41
C ASP A 53 10.97 -1.44 -8.01
N PRO A 54 11.01 -2.73 -8.40
CA PRO A 54 12.24 -3.33 -8.90
C PRO A 54 12.61 -2.89 -10.33
N ASP A 55 11.64 -2.37 -11.09
CA ASP A 55 11.78 -1.99 -12.51
C ASP A 55 12.19 -0.53 -12.69
N THR A 56 12.02 0.31 -11.69
CA THR A 56 12.43 1.71 -11.74
C THR A 56 13.66 1.96 -10.88
N ALA A 57 14.58 2.76 -11.41
CA ALA A 57 15.81 3.15 -10.72
C ALA A 57 15.48 3.92 -9.42
N PHE A 58 15.38 3.16 -8.31
CA PHE A 58 15.50 3.57 -6.90
C PHE A 58 14.57 4.64 -6.34
N THR A 59 13.58 5.15 -7.08
CA THR A 59 12.77 6.31 -6.62
C THR A 59 11.28 6.04 -6.48
N ARG A 60 10.76 4.93 -7.02
CA ARG A 60 9.33 4.66 -6.96
C ARG A 60 9.01 3.48 -6.07
N HIS A 61 7.84 3.54 -5.45
CA HIS A 61 7.31 2.47 -4.62
C HIS A 61 6.01 1.97 -5.23
N ARG A 62 5.71 0.68 -5.02
CA ARG A 62 4.44 0.06 -5.37
C ARG A 62 3.84 -0.62 -4.15
N LEU A 63 2.52 -0.85 -4.21
CA LEU A 63 1.86 -1.68 -3.21
C LEU A 63 2.52 -3.05 -3.13
N HIS A 64 2.52 -3.63 -1.93
CA HIS A 64 2.95 -5.01 -1.75
C HIS A 64 2.09 -5.93 -2.62
N PRO A 65 2.68 -6.90 -3.35
CA PRO A 65 1.95 -7.75 -4.28
C PRO A 65 0.77 -8.49 -3.64
N ASP A 66 0.87 -8.94 -2.38
CA ASP A 66 -0.24 -9.56 -1.66
C ASP A 66 -1.42 -8.60 -1.45
N LEU A 67 -1.14 -7.33 -1.13
CA LEU A 67 -2.19 -6.32 -0.99
C LEU A 67 -2.78 -5.97 -2.36
N ALA A 68 -1.95 -5.75 -3.37
CA ALA A 68 -2.43 -5.49 -4.73
C ALA A 68 -3.31 -6.63 -5.26
N ARG A 69 -2.91 -7.90 -5.02
CA ARG A 69 -3.68 -9.08 -5.37
C ARG A 69 -5.00 -9.16 -4.62
N TYR A 70 -5.02 -8.83 -3.33
CA TYR A 70 -6.24 -8.73 -2.54
C TYR A 70 -7.20 -7.68 -3.09
N LEU A 71 -6.68 -6.50 -3.49
CA LEU A 71 -7.46 -5.42 -4.12
C LEU A 71 -7.96 -5.76 -5.53
N ALA A 72 -7.29 -6.68 -6.23
CA ALA A 72 -7.76 -7.17 -7.52
C ALA A 72 -8.93 -8.17 -7.38
N THR A 73 -9.12 -8.77 -6.19
CA THR A 73 -10.16 -9.78 -5.92
C THR A 73 -11.34 -9.28 -5.09
N HIS A 74 -11.27 -8.08 -4.51
CA HIS A 74 -12.30 -7.46 -3.64
C HIS A 74 -12.54 -6.00 -4.02
#